data_AF-A0A371L9F0-F1
#
_entry.id   AF-A0A371L9F0-F1
#
_cell.length_a   1.000
_cell.length_b   1.000
_cell.length_c   1.000
_cell.angle_alpha   90.00
_cell.angle_beta   90.00
_cell.angle_gamma   90.00
#
_symmetry.space_group_name_H-M   'P 1'
#
loop_
_entity.id
_entity.type
_entity.pdbx_description
1 polymer ?
#
loop_
_entity_poly.entity_id
_entity_poly.type
_entity_poly.pdbx_seq_one_letter_code
_entity_poly.pdbx_strand_id
1 'polypeptide(L)'
;MASLDAILWGAAALVYGLGDYVTTVLGVRMAGVQEGNPVVRLISGGDPGPGSFAVLKLVSVALFFAAYWVLRPAVARLAVPISLTLLGAVVTVRNVRIIRRRA
;
A
#
# COMPACT_ATOMS: atom_id res chain seq x y z
N MET A 1 13.53 -23.28 -5.41
CA MET A 1 13.80 -21.84 -5.64
C MET A 1 12.47 -21.16 -5.91
N ALA A 2 12.18 -20.00 -5.30
CA ALA A 2 10.95 -19.26 -5.58
C ALA A 2 11.01 -18.65 -7.00
N SER A 3 9.86 -18.57 -7.69
CA SER A 3 9.79 -17.88 -8.98
C SER A 3 9.97 -16.36 -8.81
N LEU A 4 10.40 -15.68 -9.88
CA LEU A 4 10.55 -14.23 -9.88
C LEU A 4 9.23 -13.53 -9.49
N ASP A 5 8.09 -14.03 -10.01
CA ASP A 5 6.75 -13.54 -9.66
C ASP A 5 6.49 -13.62 -8.17
N ALA A 6 6.80 -14.77 -7.53
CA ALA A 6 6.60 -14.94 -6.11
C ALA A 6 7.47 -13.99 -5.28
N ILE A 7 8.71 -13.74 -5.70
CA ILE A 7 9.61 -12.78 -5.05
C ILE A 7 9.05 -11.36 -5.17
N LEU A 8 8.61 -10.94 -6.35
CA LEU A 8 8.07 -9.60 -6.58
C LEU A 8 6.74 -9.37 -5.84
N TRP A 9 5.85 -10.36 -5.84
CA TRP A 9 4.61 -10.29 -5.07
C TRP A 9 4.86 -10.31 -3.55
N GLY A 10 5.84 -11.09 -3.09
CA GLY A 10 6.28 -11.06 -1.70
C GLY A 10 6.82 -9.69 -1.28
N ALA A 11 7.67 -9.09 -2.11
CA ALA A 11 8.17 -7.74 -1.89
C ALA A 11 7.02 -6.73 -1.85
N ALA A 12 6.11 -6.75 -2.83
CA ALA A 12 4.94 -5.89 -2.86
C ALA A 12 4.06 -6.05 -1.59
N ALA A 13 3.82 -7.29 -1.15
CA ALA A 13 3.05 -7.55 0.07
C ALA A 13 3.72 -6.98 1.32
N LEU A 14 5.06 -7.03 1.40
CA LEU A 14 5.80 -6.50 2.54
C LEU A 14 5.79 -4.98 2.59
N VAL A 15 6.08 -4.27 1.49
CA VAL A 15 6.15 -2.80 1.50
C VAL A 15 4.80 -2.13 1.26
N TYR A 16 4.08 -2.50 0.20
CA TYR A 16 2.79 -1.89 -0.13
C TYR A 16 1.64 -2.41 0.74
N GLY A 17 1.65 -3.70 1.06
CA GLY A 17 0.66 -4.30 1.94
C GLY A 17 0.93 -3.91 3.40
N LEU A 18 1.92 -4.57 4.01
CA LEU A 18 2.17 -4.51 5.45
C LEU A 18 2.80 -3.19 5.89
N GLY A 19 3.91 -2.78 5.28
CA GLY A 19 4.69 -1.60 5.68
C GLY A 19 3.87 -0.32 5.60
N ASP A 20 3.24 -0.08 4.45
CA ASP A 20 2.38 1.07 4.24
C ASP A 20 1.16 1.07 5.18
N TYR A 21 0.48 -0.08 5.33
CA TYR A 21 -0.66 -0.19 6.25
C TYR A 21 -0.28 0.14 7.70
N VAL A 22 0.75 -0.52 8.23
CA VAL A 22 1.18 -0.33 9.63
C VAL A 22 1.61 1.12 9.85
N THR A 23 2.40 1.69 8.94
CA THR A 23 2.89 3.07 9.11
C THR A 23 1.79 4.11 8.92
N THR A 24 0.80 3.86 8.06
CA THR A 24 -0.39 4.73 7.94
C THR A 24 -1.20 4.70 9.24
N VAL A 25 -1.52 3.51 9.76
CA VAL A 25 -2.31 3.34 10.99
C VAL A 25 -1.60 3.96 12.20
N LEU A 26 -0.28 3.81 12.31
CA LEU A 26 0.50 4.45 13.36
C LEU A 26 0.52 5.97 13.18
N GLY A 27 0.69 6.45 11.96
CA GLY A 27 0.72 7.88 11.64
C GLY A 27 -0.58 8.58 12.03
N VAL A 28 -1.74 8.08 11.57
CA VAL A 28 -3.04 8.72 11.84
C VAL A 28 -3.49 8.66 13.30
N ARG A 29 -2.85 7.81 14.13
CA ARG A 29 -3.07 7.78 15.58
C ARG A 29 -2.28 8.84 16.34
N MET A 30 -1.32 9.51 15.70
CA MET A 30 -0.55 10.60 16.30
C MET A 30 -1.33 11.91 16.23
N ALA A 31 -1.29 12.70 17.30
CA ALA A 31 -1.96 13.99 17.36
C ALA A 31 -1.46 14.92 16.24
N GLY A 32 -2.40 15.51 15.49
CA GLY A 32 -2.10 16.44 14.39
C GLY A 32 -1.61 15.79 13.10
N VAL A 33 -1.78 14.48 12.93
CA VAL A 33 -1.56 13.76 11.67
C VAL A 33 -2.90 13.23 11.17
N GLN A 34 -3.24 13.56 9.93
CA GLN A 34 -4.47 13.12 9.26
C GLN A 34 -4.11 12.45 7.94
N GLU A 35 -5.04 11.63 7.42
CA GLU A 35 -4.93 11.08 6.09
C GLU A 35 -4.88 12.21 5.05
N GLY A 36 -3.82 12.25 4.25
CA GLY A 36 -3.60 13.33 3.29
C GLY A 36 -4.39 13.16 1.99
N ASN A 37 -4.87 11.96 1.69
CA ASN A 37 -5.58 11.68 0.45
C ASN A 37 -7.09 11.99 0.60
N PRO A 38 -7.62 13.01 -0.11
CA PRO A 38 -9.03 13.39 -0.01
C PRO A 38 -9.98 12.29 -0.50
N VAL A 39 -9.55 11.46 -1.46
CA VAL A 39 -10.34 10.34 -1.97
C VAL A 39 -10.52 9.26 -0.90
N VAL A 40 -9.45 8.97 -0.15
CA VAL A 40 -9.50 7.97 0.94
C VAL A 40 -10.45 8.44 2.05
N ARG A 41 -10.41 9.73 2.39
CA ARG A 41 -11.33 10.33 3.37
C ARG A 41 -12.77 10.33 2.90
N LEU A 42 -13.01 10.68 1.63
CA LEU A 42 -14.33 10.68 1.02
C LEU A 42 -14.96 9.27 1.05
N ILE A 43 -14.21 8.25 0.64
CA ILE A 43 -14.69 6.86 0.64
C ILE A 43 -14.93 6.36 2.07
N SER A 44 -14.13 6.81 3.04
CA SER A 44 -14.23 6.39 4.43
C SER A 44 -15.28 7.17 5.24
N GLY A 45 -15.94 8.18 4.65
CA GLY A 45 -16.91 9.03 5.35
C GLY A 45 -16.30 9.98 6.39
N GLY A 46 -15.01 10.30 6.27
CA GLY A 46 -14.28 11.11 7.26
C GLY A 46 -12.82 10.66 7.42
N ASP A 47 -12.28 10.79 8.62
CA ASP A 47 -10.92 10.31 8.91
C ASP A 47 -10.93 8.77 9.07
N PRO A 48 -10.20 8.03 8.23
CA PRO A 48 -10.32 6.57 8.20
C PRO A 48 -9.78 5.93 9.47
N GLY A 49 -10.52 4.95 9.99
CA GLY A 49 -10.00 4.05 11.01
C GLY A 49 -9.12 2.94 10.44
N PRO A 50 -8.43 2.16 11.29
CA PRO A 50 -7.60 1.03 10.85
C PRO A 50 -8.35 0.01 9.99
N GLY A 51 -9.62 -0.26 10.31
CA GLY A 51 -10.47 -1.16 9.52
C GLY A 51 -10.70 -0.66 8.10
N SER A 52 -10.98 0.64 7.92
CA SER A 52 -11.17 1.25 6.60
C SER A 52 -9.89 1.16 5.77
N PHE A 53 -8.71 1.42 6.37
CA PHE A 53 -7.43 1.25 5.69
C PHE A 53 -7.17 -0.20 5.26
N ALA A 54 -7.50 -1.18 6.11
CA ALA A 54 -7.34 -2.59 5.78
C ALA A 54 -8.22 -2.98 4.59
N VAL A 55 -9.50 -2.58 4.60
CA VAL A 55 -10.44 -2.84 3.50
C VAL A 55 -9.94 -2.22 2.21
N LEU A 56 -9.57 -0.93 2.22
CA LEU A 56 -9.06 -0.24 1.04
C LEU A 56 -7.79 -0.90 0.49
N LYS A 57 -6.91 -1.38 1.38
CA LYS A 57 -5.69 -2.09 0.96
C LYS A 57 -6.02 -3.43 0.31
N LEU A 58 -6.90 -4.22 0.92
CA LEU A 58 -7.32 -5.51 0.37
C LEU A 58 -7.98 -5.35 -1.00
N VAL A 59 -8.88 -4.37 -1.15
CA VAL A 59 -9.52 -4.03 -2.43
C VAL A 59 -8.46 -3.63 -3.46
N SER A 60 -7.53 -2.75 -3.09
CA SER A 60 -6.45 -2.33 -3.98
C SER A 60 -5.59 -3.50 -4.45
N VAL A 61 -5.12 -4.34 -3.53
CA VAL A 61 -4.31 -5.53 -3.85
C VAL A 61 -5.08 -6.49 -4.75
N ALA A 62 -6.36 -6.72 -4.48
CA ALA A 62 -7.21 -7.57 -5.33
C ALA A 62 -7.33 -7.02 -6.75
N LEU A 63 -7.52 -5.71 -6.92
CA LEU A 63 -7.60 -5.07 -8.23
C LEU A 63 -6.28 -5.17 -9.01
N PHE A 64 -5.15 -4.93 -8.36
CA PHE A 64 -3.84 -5.09 -9.00
C PHE A 64 -3.54 -6.56 -9.34
N PHE A 65 -3.91 -7.49 -8.47
CA PHE A 65 -3.78 -8.91 -8.75
C PHE A 65 -4.65 -9.33 -9.94
N ALA A 66 -5.87 -8.81 -10.05
CA ALA A 66 -6.71 -9.02 -11.22
C ALA A 66 -6.06 -8.43 -12.50
N ALA A 67 -5.55 -7.20 -12.43
CA ALA A 67 -4.87 -6.55 -13.55
C ALA A 67 -3.65 -7.35 -14.04
N TYR A 68 -2.88 -7.93 -13.11
CA TYR A 68 -1.75 -8.81 -13.42
C TYR A 68 -2.15 -9.98 -14.34
N TRP A 69 -3.33 -10.57 -14.18
CA TRP A 69 -3.78 -11.68 -15.02
C TRP A 69 -4.24 -11.25 -16.43
N VAL A 70 -4.77 -10.04 -16.56
CA VAL A 70 -5.28 -9.50 -17.83
C VAL A 70 -4.13 -9.01 -18.73
N LEU A 71 -3.00 -8.59 -18.15
CA LEU A 71 -1.87 -8.07 -18.92
C LEU A 71 -1.19 -9.12 -19.79
N ARG A 72 -0.88 -8.72 -21.04
CA ARG A 72 -0.14 -9.47 -22.05
C ARG A 72 0.86 -8.53 -22.76
N PRO A 73 2.05 -9.00 -23.18
CA PRO A 73 2.61 -10.34 -22.98
C PRO A 73 2.97 -10.63 -21.51
N ALA A 74 3.32 -11.87 -21.17
CA ALA A 74 3.54 -12.29 -19.78
C ALA A 74 4.58 -11.43 -19.03
N VAL A 75 5.62 -10.94 -19.72
CA VAL A 75 6.63 -10.05 -19.14
C VAL A 75 6.04 -8.71 -18.65
N ALA A 76 4.98 -8.20 -19.30
CA ALA A 76 4.33 -6.95 -18.89
C ALA A 76 3.63 -7.08 -17.52
N ARG A 77 3.29 -8.31 -17.11
CA ARG A 77 2.64 -8.57 -15.82
C ARG A 77 3.54 -8.22 -14.64
N LEU A 78 4.85 -8.40 -14.80
CA LEU A 78 5.84 -8.08 -13.77
C LEU A 78 5.84 -6.60 -13.37
N ALA A 79 5.39 -5.71 -14.27
CA ALA A 79 5.25 -4.29 -13.99
C ALA A 79 4.31 -4.02 -12.81
N VAL A 80 3.32 -4.89 -12.57
CA VAL A 80 2.36 -4.72 -11.47
C VAL A 80 3.02 -4.88 -10.09
N PRO A 81 3.60 -6.03 -9.71
CA PRO A 81 4.23 -6.16 -8.40
C PRO A 81 5.48 -5.29 -8.26
N ILE A 82 6.20 -4.97 -9.35
CA ILE A 82 7.30 -3.99 -9.31
C ILE A 82 6.77 -2.61 -8.91
N SER A 83 5.72 -2.12 -9.58
CA SER A 83 5.14 -0.80 -9.29
C SER A 83 4.60 -0.73 -7.87
N LEU A 84 3.93 -1.80 -7.39
CA LEU A 84 3.48 -1.87 -6.01
C LEU A 84 4.64 -1.84 -5.03
N THR A 85 5.71 -2.58 -5.29
CA THR A 85 6.91 -2.57 -4.44
C THR A 85 7.50 -1.17 -4.33
N LEU A 86 7.70 -0.50 -5.47
CA LEU A 86 8.26 0.86 -5.50
C LEU A 86 7.36 1.86 -4.78
N LEU A 87 6.06 1.86 -5.09
CA LEU A 87 5.08 2.74 -4.47
C LEU A 87 5.00 2.51 -2.96
N GLY A 88 4.89 1.24 -2.55
CA GLY A 88 4.85 0.84 -1.14
C GLY A 88 6.08 1.29 -0.37
N ALA A 89 7.28 1.15 -0.96
CA ALA A 89 8.51 1.60 -0.35
C ALA A 89 8.53 3.14 -0.15
N VAL A 90 8.15 3.90 -1.19
CA VAL A 90 8.10 5.37 -1.13
C VAL A 90 7.12 5.84 -0.05
N VAL A 91 5.90 5.29 -0.04
CA VAL A 91 4.86 5.68 0.93
C VAL A 91 5.25 5.26 2.35
N THR A 92 5.76 4.05 2.54
CA THR A 92 6.25 3.58 3.84
C THR A 92 7.35 4.49 4.38
N VAL A 93 8.36 4.83 3.57
CA VAL A 93 9.44 5.75 3.96
C VAL A 93 8.89 7.13 4.32
N ARG A 94 7.93 7.64 3.54
CA ARG A 94 7.28 8.93 3.83
C ARG A 94 6.54 8.89 5.17
N ASN A 95 5.75 7.85 5.42
CA ASN A 95 5.02 7.69 6.68
C ASN A 95 5.97 7.56 7.87
N VAL A 96 7.03 6.76 7.76
CA VAL A 96 8.07 6.64 8.79
C VAL A 96 8.73 7.99 9.08
N ARG A 97 9.02 8.80 8.05
CA ARG A 97 9.57 10.15 8.25
C ARG A 97 8.60 11.07 8.98
N ILE A 98 7.30 10.98 8.70
CA ILE A 98 6.27 11.76 9.41
C ILE A 98 6.21 11.33 10.87
N ILE A 99 6.12 10.03 11.14
CA ILE A 99 6.12 9.43 12.49
C ILE A 99 7.35 9.89 13.27
N ARG A 100 8.55 9.78 12.70
CA ARG A 100 9.81 10.19 13.36
C ARG A 100 9.92 11.68 13.66
N ARG A 101 9.17 12.54 12.97
CA ARG A 101 9.13 13.99 13.24
C ARG A 101 8.12 14.36 14.33
N ARG A 102 7.27 13.42 14.73
CA ARG A 102 6.14 13.62 15.66
C ARG A 102 6.28 12.81 16.96
N ALA A 103 7.09 11.76 16.95
CA ALA A 103 7.57 11.05 18.15
C ALA A 103 8.67 11.86 18.85
#